data_AF-A0A2V2AHH1-F1
#
_entry.id   AF-A0A2V2AHH1-F1
#
_cell.length_a   1.000
_cell.length_b   1.000
_cell.length_c   1.000
_cell.angle_alpha   90.00
_cell.angle_beta   90.00
_cell.angle_gamma   90.00
#
_symmetry.space_group_name_H-M   'P 1'
#
loop_
_entity.id
_entity.type
_entity.pdbx_description
1 polymer ?
#
loop_
_entity_poly.entity_id
_entity_poly.type
_entity_poly.pdbx_seq_one_letter_code
_entity_poly.pdbx_strand_id
1 'polypeptide(L)' 'MTNHSELQGEIAALCCLVVALASTLPLSSQLRLWPAFERVAGPLRDRLGGDELRGFERATVSLASRRTKVI' A
#
# COMPACT_ATOMS: atom_id res chain seq x y z
N MET A 1 -23.58 -1.62 14.64
CA MET A 1 -22.92 -0.54 13.89
C MET A 1 -21.49 -0.95 13.69
N THR A 2 -21.26 -1.83 12.73
CA THR A 2 -19.93 -2.20 12.25
C THR A 2 -19.86 -1.75 10.79
N ASN A 3 -18.69 -1.85 10.19
CA ASN A 3 -18.55 -2.10 8.74
C ASN A 3 -18.20 -0.91 7.81
N HIS A 4 -17.81 0.29 8.26
CA HIS A 4 -17.18 1.25 7.33
C HIS A 4 -15.73 1.56 7.65
N SER A 5 -15.41 1.94 8.89
CA SER A 5 -14.01 2.10 9.33
C SER A 5 -13.24 0.78 9.32
N GLU A 6 -13.84 -0.29 9.85
CA GLU A 6 -13.23 -1.64 9.80
C GLU A 6 -12.96 -2.09 8.35
N LEU A 7 -13.92 -1.84 7.44
CA LEU A 7 -13.77 -2.19 6.03
C LEU A 7 -12.66 -1.37 5.35
N GLN A 8 -12.50 -0.10 5.71
CA GLN A 8 -11.43 0.77 5.21
C GLN A 8 -10.05 0.30 5.70
N GLY A 9 -9.94 -0.08 6.97
CA GLY A 9 -8.74 -0.69 7.55
C GLY A 9 -8.35 -2.01 6.86
N GLU A 10 -9.33 -2.87 6.58
CA GLU A 10 -9.11 -4.13 5.85
C GLU A 10 -8.65 -3.89 4.40
N ILE A 11 -9.26 -2.93 3.70
CA ILE A 11 -8.84 -2.55 2.34
C ILE A 11 -7.41 -2.00 2.35
N ALA A 12 -7.05 -1.17 3.32
CA ALA A 12 -5.68 -0.67 3.50
C ALA A 12 -4.69 -1.82 3.73
N ALA A 13 -5.04 -2.77 4.61
CA ALA A 13 -4.21 -3.95 4.88
C ALA A 13 -4.01 -4.80 3.62
N LEU A 14 -5.07 -5.04 2.84
CA LEU A 14 -5.01 -5.78 1.59
C LEU A 14 -4.12 -5.08 0.56
N CYS A 15 -4.24 -3.75 0.43
CA CYS A 15 -3.38 -2.94 -0.41
C CYS A 15 -1.89 -3.07 -0.01
N CYS A 16 -1.58 -3.03 1.28
CA CYS A 16 -0.22 -3.24 1.78
C CYS A 16 0.29 -4.66 1.48
N LEU A 17 -0.54 -5.69 1.63
CA LEU A 17 -0.18 -7.08 1.32
C LEU A 17 0.13 -7.26 -0.17
N VAL A 18 -0.69 -6.71 -1.06
CA VAL A 18 -0.49 -6.79 -2.51
C VAL A 18 0.84 -6.14 -2.92
N VAL A 19 1.20 -5.01 -2.33
CA VAL A 19 2.49 -4.36 -2.59
C VAL A 19 3.67 -5.14 -2.01
N ALA A 20 3.51 -5.70 -0.80
CA ALA A 20 4.52 -6.56 -0.21
C ALA A 20 4.80 -7.77 -1.10
N LEU A 21 3.75 -8.40 -1.65
CA LEU A 21 3.87 -9.48 -2.62
C LEU A 21 4.48 -9.00 -3.94
N ALA A 22 4.07 -7.84 -4.46
CA ALA A 22 4.66 -7.27 -5.66
C ALA A 22 6.16 -7.03 -5.49
N SER A 23 6.62 -6.71 -4.28
CA SER A 23 8.04 -6.48 -3.96
C SER A 23 8.89 -7.74 -3.96
N THR A 24 8.30 -8.94 -4.10
CA THR A 24 9.05 -10.20 -4.30
C THR A 24 9.22 -10.56 -5.78
N LEU A 25 8.54 -9.86 -6.69
CA LEU A 25 8.64 -10.07 -8.13
C LEU A 25 9.95 -9.49 -8.70
N PRO A 26 10.35 -9.88 -9.93
CA PRO A 26 11.48 -9.24 -10.61
C PRO A 26 11.32 -7.72 -10.74
N LEU A 27 12.43 -6.98 -10.72
CA LEU A 27 12.45 -5.51 -10.72
C LEU A 27 11.62 -4.89 -11.87
N SER A 28 11.65 -5.50 -13.06
CA SER A 28 10.86 -5.04 -14.22
C SER A 28 9.34 -5.11 -14.01
N SER A 29 8.88 -6.06 -13.19
CA SER A 29 7.48 -6.17 -12.76
C SER A 29 7.17 -5.18 -11.64
N GLN A 30 8.09 -5.00 -10.69
CA GLN A 30 7.95 -4.01 -9.61
C GLN A 30 7.79 -2.58 -10.14
N LEU A 31 8.59 -2.20 -11.15
CA LEU A 31 8.55 -0.89 -11.78
C LEU A 31 7.22 -0.60 -12.48
N ARG A 32 6.53 -1.64 -12.99
CA ARG A 32 5.21 -1.51 -13.63
C ARG A 32 4.06 -1.50 -12.62
N LEU A 33 4.19 -2.25 -11.53
CA LEU A 33 3.13 -2.39 -10.52
C LEU A 33 3.02 -1.18 -9.60
N TRP A 34 4.14 -0.53 -9.27
CA TRP A 34 4.10 0.60 -8.33
C TRP A 34 3.27 1.81 -8.80
N PRO A 35 3.38 2.28 -10.05
CA PRO A 35 2.51 3.35 -10.53
C PRO A 35 1.03 2.96 -10.59
N ALA A 36 0.72 1.67 -10.75
CA ALA A 36 -0.65 1.18 -10.66
C ALA A 36 -1.15 1.19 -9.21
N PHE A 37 -0.30 0.78 -8.27
CA PHE A 37 -0.60 0.88 -6.84
C PHE A 37 -0.86 2.32 -6.41
N GLU A 38 0.01 3.28 -6.75
CA GLU A 38 -0.16 4.69 -6.34
C GLU A 38 -1.49 5.29 -6.84
N ARG A 39 -1.93 4.93 -8.06
CA ARG A 39 -3.22 5.36 -8.60
C ARG A 39 -4.41 4.86 -7.78
N VAL A 40 -4.31 3.67 -7.19
CA VAL A 40 -5.34 3.08 -6.34
C VAL A 40 -5.21 3.58 -4.89
N ALA A 41 -3.98 3.76 -4.41
CA ALA A 41 -3.66 4.22 -3.07
C ALA A 41 -4.05 5.68 -2.83
N GLY A 42 -3.91 6.55 -3.83
CA GLY A 42 -4.27 7.97 -3.72
C GLY A 42 -5.69 8.20 -3.18
N PRO A 43 -6.74 7.72 -3.88
CA PRO A 43 -8.13 7.84 -3.41
C PRO A 43 -8.42 7.10 -2.10
N LEU A 44 -7.62 6.08 -1.77
CA LEU A 44 -7.75 5.35 -0.51
C LEU A 44 -7.28 6.19 0.67
N ARG A 45 -6.16 6.92 0.53
CA ARG A 45 -5.61 7.80 1.58
C ARG A 45 -6.64 8.83 2.06
N ASP A 46 -7.40 9.41 1.14
CA ASP A 46 -8.45 10.40 1.44
C ASP A 46 -9.63 9.81 2.25
N ARG A 47 -9.74 8.48 2.29
CA ARG A 47 -10.83 7.76 2.95
C ARG A 47 -10.43 7.12 4.27
N LEU A 48 -9.14 7.04 4.59
CA LEU A 48 -8.65 6.41 5.82
C LEU A 48 -8.74 7.35 7.02
N GLY A 49 -9.07 6.80 8.18
CA GLY A 49 -8.97 7.50 9.45
C GLY A 49 -7.52 7.77 9.87
N GLY A 50 -7.31 8.61 10.88
CA GLY A 50 -5.95 9.08 11.26
C GLY A 50 -4.95 7.97 11.61
N ASP A 51 -5.36 6.93 12.35
CA ASP A 51 -4.48 5.80 12.68
C ASP A 51 -4.23 4.87 11.49
N GLU A 52 -5.27 4.62 10.69
CA GLU A 52 -5.21 3.78 9.49
C GLU A 52 -4.29 4.41 8.43
N LEU A 53 -4.43 5.73 8.21
CA LEU A 53 -3.59 6.49 7.30
C LEU A 53 -2.12 6.45 7.75
N ARG A 54 -1.84 6.63 9.04
CA ARG A 54 -0.48 6.52 9.59
C ARG A 54 0.13 5.14 9.35
N GLY A 55 -0.64 4.07 9.58
CA GLY A 55 -0.21 2.70 9.32
C GLY A 55 0.06 2.46 7.84
N PHE A 56 -0.84 2.92 6.98
CA PHE A 56 -0.76 2.80 5.53
C PHE A 56 0.46 3.54 4.95
N GLU A 57 0.68 4.79 5.34
CA GLU A 57 1.86 5.58 4.94
C GLU A 57 3.15 4.90 5.38
N ARG A 58 3.22 4.43 6.63
CA ARG A 58 4.41 3.74 7.14
C ARG A 58 4.74 2.47 6.36
N ALA A 59 3.72 1.68 6.02
CA ALA A 59 3.89 0.46 5.24
C ALA A 59 4.33 0.76 3.80
N THR A 60 3.68 1.72 3.13
CA THR A 60 4.01 2.08 1.74
C THR A 60 5.41 2.70 1.61
N VAL A 61 5.81 3.58 2.53
CA VAL A 61 7.18 4.12 2.58
C VAL A 61 8.22 3.03 2.80
N SER A 62 7.96 2.10 3.73
CA SER A 62 8.86 0.96 3.99
C SER A 62 9.03 0.09 2.74
N LEU A 63 7.94 -0.21 2.04
CA LEU A 63 7.96 -1.01 0.80
C LEU A 63 8.68 -0.28 -0.33
N ALA A 64 8.44 1.02 -0.52
CA ALA A 64 9.14 1.85 -1.50
C ALA A 64 10.66 1.85 -1.25
N SER A 65 11.08 1.92 0.03
CA SER A 65 12.49 1.95 0.41
C SER A 65 13.23 0.63 0.12
N ARG A 66 12.53 -0.51 0.21
CA ARG A 66 13.10 -1.84 -0.07
C ARG A 66 13.38 -2.04 -1.55
N ARG A 67 12.56 -1.45 -2.42
CA ARG A 67 12.80 -1.48 -3.87
C ARG A 67 14.09 -0.75 -4.27
N THR A 68 14.39 0.38 -3.64
CA THR A 68 15.60 1.16 -3.93
C THR A 68 16.89 0.49 -3.44
N LYS A 69 16.78 -0.45 -2.49
CA LYS A 69 17.91 -1.22 -1.95
C LYS A 69 18.32 -2.42 -2.80
N VAL A 70 17.61 -2.74 -3.88
CA VAL A 70 18.06 -3.75 -4.85
C VAL A 70 19.14 -3.10 -5.72
N ILE A 71 20.36 -3.03 -5.18
CA ILE A 71 21.60 -2.64 -5.87
C ILE A 71 22.61 -3.74 -5.61
#